data_AF-A0A7J7IB11-F1
#
_entry.id   AF-A0A7J7IB11-F1
#
_cell.length_a   1.000
_cell.length_b   1.000
_cell.length_c   1.000
_cell.angle_alpha   90.00
_cell.angle_beta   90.00
_cell.angle_gamma   90.00
#
_symmetry.space_group_name_H-M   'P 1'
#
loop_
_entity.id
_entity.type
_entity.pdbx_description
1 polymer ?
#
loop_
_entity_poly.entity_id
_entity_poly.type
_entity_poly.pdbx_seq_one_letter_code
_entity_poly.pdbx_strand_id
1 'polypeptide(L)'
;MTKTLKTYTTTQTLCSRVVKPLLTRYSRQIWDTTLATQAIIASNMPDEYGDSLRKAHFYIKESLIKENPGGDFMSMYHHFTKGGWTFSDQDHGWAVSDCTAESLKCLLILSQMPLEIAGEKANIERLYDAVNVLLYLQSPESGGFGAWEPPVLLPAIQVLNPSELFADIVVEFEHVECTVSVIQALVSFLHLGYREKEIKISVAKAISFLEQKQWPDGSW
;
A
#
# COMPACT_ATOMS: atom_id res chain seq x y z
N MET A 1 -5.28 25.93 -50.86
CA MET A 1 -5.14 26.08 -49.39
C MET A 1 -6.31 25.43 -48.62
N THR A 2 -6.77 24.23 -49.00
CA THR A 2 -8.00 23.67 -48.37
C THR A 2 -8.05 22.13 -48.28
N LYS A 3 -6.93 21.43 -48.50
CA LYS A 3 -6.84 19.98 -48.27
C LYS A 3 -5.85 19.58 -47.17
N THR A 4 -4.97 20.48 -46.72
CA THR A 4 -3.98 20.19 -45.68
C THR A 4 -4.50 20.44 -44.26
N LEU A 5 -5.59 21.20 -44.06
CA LEU A 5 -6.11 21.49 -42.72
C LEU A 5 -7.06 20.42 -42.14
N LYS A 6 -7.66 19.54 -42.96
CA LYS A 6 -8.61 18.51 -42.46
C LYS A 6 -7.94 17.25 -41.90
N THR A 7 -6.69 16.98 -42.29
CA THR A 7 -5.92 15.85 -41.74
C THR A 7 -5.38 16.15 -40.35
N TYR A 8 -4.97 17.39 -40.06
CA TYR A 8 -4.46 17.77 -38.73
C TYR A 8 -5.54 17.73 -37.63
N THR A 9 -6.79 18.06 -37.94
CA THR A 9 -7.88 18.02 -36.96
C THR A 9 -8.32 16.59 -36.62
N THR A 10 -8.17 15.65 -37.55
CA THR A 10 -8.58 14.25 -37.33
C THR A 10 -7.55 13.47 -36.52
N THR A 11 -6.25 13.72 -36.71
CA THR A 11 -5.18 13.05 -35.97
C THR A 11 -5.05 13.56 -34.52
N GLN A 12 -5.31 14.84 -34.25
CA GLN A 12 -5.35 15.37 -32.87
C GLN A 12 -6.58 14.87 -32.08
N THR A 13 -7.70 14.59 -32.76
CA THR A 13 -8.91 14.07 -32.10
C THR A 13 -8.80 12.57 -31.81
N LEU A 14 -8.04 11.80 -32.60
CA LEU A 14 -7.72 10.40 -32.31
C LEU A 14 -6.67 10.27 -31.19
N CYS A 15 -5.64 11.10 -31.21
CA CYS A 15 -4.58 11.06 -30.19
C CYS A 15 -5.12 11.45 -28.80
N SER A 16 -6.09 12.38 -28.73
CA SER A 16 -6.73 12.78 -27.47
C SER A 16 -7.74 11.77 -26.89
N ARG A 17 -8.22 10.78 -27.66
CA ARG A 17 -9.13 9.72 -27.17
C ARG A 17 -8.43 8.40 -26.84
N VAL A 18 -7.23 8.16 -27.38
CA VAL A 18 -6.48 6.92 -27.15
C VAL A 18 -5.29 7.12 -26.21
N VAL A 19 -4.68 8.31 -26.17
CA VAL A 19 -3.46 8.57 -25.37
C VAL A 19 -3.78 9.15 -23.98
N LYS A 20 -4.95 9.75 -23.77
CA LYS A 20 -5.36 10.28 -22.46
C LYS A 20 -5.50 9.24 -21.34
N PRO A 21 -5.97 7.99 -21.58
CA PRO A 21 -5.97 6.98 -20.53
C PRO A 21 -4.56 6.43 -20.24
N LEU A 22 -3.56 6.69 -21.08
CA LEU A 22 -2.22 6.09 -20.99
C LEU A 22 -1.19 6.92 -20.21
N LEU A 23 -1.45 8.21 -19.99
CA LEU A 23 -0.52 9.13 -19.32
C LEU A 23 -1.00 9.63 -17.94
N THR A 24 -2.17 9.20 -17.47
CA THR A 24 -2.64 9.35 -16.08
C THR A 24 -2.55 8.01 -15.31
N ARG A 25 -1.63 7.11 -15.72
CA ARG A 25 -1.87 5.67 -15.63
C ARG A 25 -1.25 4.94 -14.43
N TYR A 26 -0.45 5.61 -13.60
CA TYR A 26 -0.07 5.13 -12.27
C TYR A 26 0.02 6.34 -11.35
N SER A 27 -1.11 6.71 -10.77
CA SER A 27 -1.20 7.81 -9.80
C SER A 27 -1.04 7.22 -8.39
N ARG A 28 -1.14 8.05 -7.36
CA ARG A 28 -1.08 7.63 -5.95
C ARG A 28 -2.48 7.35 -5.41
N GLN A 29 -3.35 6.76 -6.24
CA GLN A 29 -4.80 6.81 -5.99
C GLN A 29 -5.16 6.13 -4.67
N ILE A 30 -4.61 4.94 -4.39
CA ILE A 30 -4.86 4.25 -3.13
C ILE A 30 -4.24 4.99 -1.97
N TRP A 31 -3.00 5.44 -2.09
CA TRP A 31 -2.34 6.20 -1.03
C TRP A 31 -3.13 7.46 -0.64
N ASP A 32 -3.45 8.31 -1.61
CA ASP A 32 -4.15 9.57 -1.39
C ASP A 32 -5.58 9.32 -0.87
N THR A 33 -6.31 8.33 -1.44
CA THR A 33 -7.68 8.02 -0.99
C THR A 33 -7.69 7.50 0.44
N THR A 34 -6.79 6.58 0.77
CA THR A 34 -6.69 5.97 2.10
C THR A 34 -6.35 7.01 3.15
N LEU A 35 -5.36 7.86 2.91
CA LEU A 35 -4.97 8.90 3.88
C LEU A 35 -6.02 10.02 4.00
N ALA A 36 -6.61 10.47 2.89
CA ALA A 36 -7.69 11.46 2.94
C ALA A 36 -8.91 10.95 3.70
N THR A 37 -9.26 9.67 3.53
CA THR A 37 -10.36 9.03 4.26
C THR A 37 -10.07 9.02 5.76
N GLN A 38 -8.87 8.60 6.17
CA GLN A 38 -8.48 8.63 7.57
C GLN A 38 -8.48 10.05 8.14
N ALA A 39 -8.06 11.06 7.37
CA ALA A 39 -8.09 12.46 7.79
C ALA A 39 -9.52 12.97 8.04
N ILE A 40 -10.48 12.64 7.15
CA ILE A 40 -11.90 12.98 7.33
C ILE A 40 -12.49 12.30 8.58
N ILE A 41 -12.11 11.05 8.82
CA ILE A 41 -12.56 10.33 10.02
C ILE A 41 -11.98 11.00 11.27
N ALA A 42 -10.68 11.32 11.25
CA ALA A 42 -9.98 11.96 12.36
C ALA A 42 -10.48 13.40 12.64
N SER A 43 -11.04 14.09 11.64
CA SER A 43 -11.61 15.42 11.83
C SER A 43 -12.99 15.41 12.50
N ASN A 44 -13.54 14.23 12.84
CA ASN A 44 -14.87 14.07 13.44
C ASN A 44 -16.00 14.69 12.60
N MET A 45 -15.87 14.61 11.27
CA MET A 45 -16.91 15.05 10.31
C MET A 45 -17.52 13.91 9.46
N PRO A 46 -17.65 12.66 9.93
CA PRO A 46 -18.13 11.57 9.08
C PRO A 46 -19.58 11.77 8.62
N ASP A 47 -20.41 12.46 9.39
CA ASP A 47 -21.81 12.75 9.03
C ASP A 47 -21.92 13.74 7.86
N GLU A 48 -20.97 14.67 7.73
CA GLU A 48 -20.93 15.62 6.62
C GLU A 48 -20.44 14.96 5.32
N TYR A 49 -19.54 13.98 5.45
CA TYR A 49 -18.86 13.33 4.33
C TYR A 49 -19.31 11.88 4.08
N GLY A 50 -20.46 11.47 4.61
CA GLY A 50 -20.90 10.06 4.57
C GLY A 50 -20.90 9.44 3.17
N ASP A 51 -21.38 10.16 2.15
CA ASP A 51 -21.35 9.66 0.77
C ASP A 51 -19.93 9.51 0.21
N SER A 52 -19.01 10.39 0.60
CA SER A 52 -17.60 10.32 0.21
C SER A 52 -16.91 9.15 0.91
N LEU A 53 -17.16 8.96 2.21
CA LEU A 53 -16.64 7.83 2.98
C LEU A 53 -17.13 6.49 2.43
N ARG A 54 -18.41 6.39 2.03
CA ARG A 54 -18.96 5.18 1.41
C ARG A 54 -18.27 4.83 0.09
N LYS A 55 -18.02 5.84 -0.75
CA LYS A 55 -17.32 5.67 -2.04
C LYS A 55 -15.85 5.31 -1.83
N ALA A 56 -15.18 5.96 -0.88
CA ALA A 56 -13.80 5.66 -0.53
C ALA A 56 -13.67 4.23 0.02
N HIS A 57 -14.56 3.83 0.94
CA HIS A 57 -14.61 2.47 1.45
C HIS A 57 -14.76 1.43 0.34
N PHE A 58 -15.70 1.65 -0.59
CA PHE A 58 -15.88 0.79 -1.75
C PHE A 58 -14.61 0.72 -2.60
N TYR A 59 -14.00 1.87 -2.90
CA TYR A 59 -12.79 1.94 -3.72
C TYR A 59 -11.60 1.22 -3.08
N ILE A 60 -11.33 1.48 -1.80
CA ILE A 60 -10.25 0.82 -1.05
C ILE A 60 -10.49 -0.69 -1.02
N LYS A 61 -11.71 -1.13 -0.71
CA LYS A 61 -12.09 -2.55 -0.68
C LYS A 61 -11.89 -3.25 -2.03
N GLU A 62 -12.25 -2.60 -3.14
CA GLU A 62 -12.16 -3.20 -4.48
C GLU A 62 -10.78 -3.09 -5.12
N SER A 63 -9.90 -2.25 -4.59
CA SER A 63 -8.53 -2.09 -5.09
C SER A 63 -7.53 -3.08 -4.46
N LEU A 64 -7.97 -3.90 -3.50
CA LEU A 64 -7.19 -5.02 -2.97
C LEU A 64 -6.80 -5.98 -4.09
N ILE A 65 -5.53 -6.41 -4.10
CA ILE A 65 -5.02 -7.39 -5.05
C ILE A 65 -5.68 -8.75 -4.79
N LYS A 66 -6.50 -9.22 -5.74
CA LYS A 66 -7.34 -10.41 -5.57
C LYS A 66 -6.59 -11.72 -5.81
N GLU A 67 -5.57 -11.69 -6.66
CA GLU A 67 -4.81 -12.86 -7.10
C GLU A 67 -3.31 -12.54 -7.10
N ASN A 68 -2.48 -13.55 -6.85
CA ASN A 68 -1.03 -13.43 -7.03
C ASN A 68 -0.68 -13.25 -8.52
N PRO A 69 0.54 -12.78 -8.84
CA PRO A 69 1.00 -12.73 -10.22
C PRO A 69 0.88 -14.10 -10.89
N GLY A 70 0.55 -14.12 -12.18
CA GLY A 70 0.30 -15.36 -12.92
C GLY A 70 1.57 -16.20 -13.14
N GLY A 71 1.39 -17.51 -13.31
CA GLY A 71 2.49 -18.44 -13.58
C GLY A 71 3.34 -18.74 -12.33
N ASP A 72 4.57 -19.16 -12.55
CA ASP A 72 5.55 -19.37 -11.47
C ASP A 72 6.26 -18.05 -11.13
N PHE A 73 5.53 -17.15 -10.47
CA PHE A 73 6.01 -15.81 -10.19
C PHE A 73 7.25 -15.76 -9.28
N MET A 74 7.41 -16.76 -8.41
CA MET A 74 8.56 -16.87 -7.53
C MET A 74 9.87 -17.09 -8.30
N SER A 75 9.86 -17.90 -9.37
CA SER A 75 11.05 -18.07 -10.22
C SER A 75 11.37 -16.84 -11.08
N MET A 76 10.42 -15.91 -11.18
CA MET A 76 10.59 -14.59 -11.78
C MET A 76 10.94 -13.51 -10.74
N TYR A 77 11.32 -13.90 -9.51
CA TYR A 77 11.68 -13.01 -8.41
C TYR A 77 10.54 -12.09 -7.92
N HIS A 78 9.28 -12.43 -8.21
CA HIS A 78 8.15 -11.75 -7.58
C HIS A 78 7.82 -12.39 -6.22
N HIS A 79 7.24 -11.57 -5.36
CA HIS A 79 6.64 -12.00 -4.10
C HIS A 79 5.14 -12.21 -4.23
N PHE A 80 4.54 -12.93 -3.28
CA PHE A 80 3.09 -13.03 -3.24
C PHE A 80 2.50 -11.68 -2.84
N THR A 81 1.44 -11.26 -3.52
CA THR A 81 0.83 -9.93 -3.34
C THR A 81 -0.68 -10.00 -3.12
N LYS A 82 -1.30 -11.19 -3.22
CA LYS A 82 -2.71 -11.40 -2.92
C LYS A 82 -3.03 -10.94 -1.49
N GLY A 83 -4.03 -10.06 -1.37
CA GLY A 83 -4.43 -9.42 -0.12
C GLY A 83 -3.77 -8.07 0.13
N GLY A 84 -2.72 -7.72 -0.63
CA GLY A 84 -2.03 -6.44 -0.52
C GLY A 84 -2.75 -5.31 -1.26
N TRP A 85 -2.26 -4.10 -1.01
CA TRP A 85 -2.58 -2.90 -1.80
C TRP A 85 -1.32 -2.35 -2.45
N THR A 86 -1.49 -1.84 -3.65
CA THR A 86 -0.45 -1.08 -4.35
C THR A 86 -0.52 0.39 -3.95
N PHE A 87 0.46 1.18 -4.40
CA PHE A 87 0.42 2.64 -4.27
C PHE A 87 -0.66 3.30 -5.14
N SER A 88 -0.99 2.66 -6.27
CA SER A 88 -1.86 3.20 -7.32
C SER A 88 -3.22 2.54 -7.34
N ASP A 89 -3.38 1.45 -8.10
CA ASP A 89 -4.60 0.67 -8.28
C ASP A 89 -4.27 -0.82 -8.36
N GLN A 90 -5.31 -1.66 -8.41
CA GLN A 90 -5.19 -3.12 -8.40
C GLN A 90 -4.40 -3.67 -9.59
N ASP A 91 -4.45 -3.02 -10.76
CA ASP A 91 -3.84 -3.52 -12.00
C ASP A 91 -2.30 -3.41 -11.96
N HIS A 92 -1.77 -2.55 -11.10
CA HIS A 92 -0.34 -2.45 -10.86
C HIS A 92 0.25 -3.72 -10.21
N GLY A 93 -0.52 -4.45 -9.41
CA GLY A 93 -0.18 -5.79 -8.91
C GLY A 93 0.98 -5.89 -7.90
N TRP A 94 1.76 -4.82 -7.67
CA TRP A 94 2.84 -4.78 -6.67
C TRP A 94 2.34 -4.26 -5.33
N ALA A 95 2.22 -5.16 -4.35
CA ALA A 95 1.89 -4.79 -2.99
C ALA A 95 2.99 -3.89 -2.38
N VAL A 96 2.56 -2.92 -1.58
CA VAL A 96 3.43 -2.07 -0.77
C VAL A 96 3.00 -2.19 0.68
N SER A 97 3.94 -2.37 1.60
CA SER A 97 3.67 -2.69 3.02
C SER A 97 2.89 -1.58 3.72
N ASP A 98 3.29 -0.32 3.55
CA ASP A 98 2.61 0.84 4.13
C ASP A 98 1.23 1.07 3.49
N CYS A 99 1.10 0.96 2.17
CA CYS A 99 -0.18 1.09 1.48
C CYS A 99 -1.16 0.00 1.94
N THR A 100 -0.66 -1.23 2.11
CA THR A 100 -1.44 -2.36 2.63
C THR A 100 -1.85 -2.12 4.06
N ALA A 101 -0.94 -1.67 4.92
CA ALA A 101 -1.21 -1.38 6.32
C ALA A 101 -2.21 -0.24 6.50
N GLU A 102 -2.00 0.88 5.83
CA GLU A 102 -2.89 2.05 5.89
C GLU A 102 -4.28 1.72 5.34
N SER A 103 -4.36 0.95 4.26
CA SER A 103 -5.65 0.54 3.68
C SER A 103 -6.38 -0.44 4.61
N LEU A 104 -5.67 -1.41 5.19
CA LEU A 104 -6.22 -2.32 6.19
C LEU A 104 -6.76 -1.55 7.40
N LYS A 105 -5.95 -0.66 7.97
CA LYS A 105 -6.33 0.19 9.11
C LYS A 105 -7.57 1.03 8.79
N CYS A 106 -7.60 1.66 7.62
CA CYS A 106 -8.73 2.46 7.16
C CYS A 106 -10.02 1.62 7.04
N LEU A 107 -9.96 0.43 6.44
CA LEU A 107 -11.10 -0.49 6.36
C LEU A 107 -11.58 -0.94 7.74
N LEU A 108 -10.67 -1.20 8.69
CA LEU A 108 -11.03 -1.56 10.06
C LEU A 108 -11.79 -0.43 10.77
N ILE A 109 -11.32 0.82 10.64
CA ILE A 109 -11.99 1.99 11.21
C ILE A 109 -13.38 2.19 10.60
N LEU A 110 -13.48 2.15 9.27
CA LEU A 110 -14.76 2.25 8.55
C LEU A 110 -15.74 1.14 8.94
N SER A 111 -15.24 -0.07 9.23
CA SER A 111 -16.08 -1.21 9.65
C SER A 111 -16.78 -1.02 11.00
N GLN A 112 -16.34 -0.05 11.80
CA GLN A 112 -16.93 0.32 13.09
C GLN A 112 -18.00 1.41 12.96
N MET A 113 -18.14 2.01 11.76
CA MET A 113 -19.13 3.06 11.50
C MET A 113 -20.51 2.49 11.13
N PRO A 114 -21.58 3.30 11.22
CA PRO A 114 -22.91 2.94 10.73
C PRO A 114 -22.88 2.52 9.25
N LEU A 115 -23.74 1.56 8.89
CA LEU A 115 -23.83 1.03 7.53
C LEU A 115 -24.17 2.14 6.52
N GLU A 116 -24.94 3.12 6.95
CA GLU A 116 -25.35 4.27 6.15
C GLU A 116 -24.13 5.14 5.80
N ILE A 117 -23.06 5.16 6.60
CA ILE A 117 -21.86 5.97 6.35
C ILE A 117 -20.82 5.15 5.57
N ALA A 118 -20.43 3.98 6.08
CA ALA A 118 -19.34 3.21 5.49
C ALA A 118 -19.79 2.22 4.40
N GLY A 119 -21.05 1.79 4.40
CA GLY A 119 -21.53 0.73 3.52
C GLY A 119 -21.05 -0.67 3.95
N GLU A 120 -21.23 -1.65 3.06
CA GLU A 120 -20.95 -3.06 3.37
C GLU A 120 -19.47 -3.34 3.64
N LYS A 121 -19.19 -3.92 4.82
CA LYS A 121 -17.85 -4.28 5.31
C LYS A 121 -17.08 -5.13 4.30
N ALA A 122 -15.75 -5.03 4.34
CA ALA A 122 -14.88 -5.91 3.58
C ALA A 122 -15.02 -7.37 4.05
N ASN A 123 -14.84 -8.32 3.13
CA ASN A 123 -14.76 -9.74 3.49
C ASN A 123 -13.55 -9.95 4.40
N ILE A 124 -13.79 -10.53 5.58
CA ILE A 124 -12.79 -10.81 6.59
C ILE A 124 -11.62 -11.67 6.08
N GLU A 125 -11.88 -12.61 5.19
CA GLU A 125 -10.85 -13.47 4.59
C GLU A 125 -9.85 -12.66 3.77
N ARG A 126 -10.31 -11.60 3.09
CA ARG A 126 -9.41 -10.68 2.37
C ARG A 126 -8.54 -9.87 3.33
N LEU A 127 -9.06 -9.53 4.52
CA LEU A 127 -8.26 -8.87 5.55
C LEU A 127 -7.21 -9.81 6.16
N TYR A 128 -7.51 -11.12 6.24
CA TYR A 128 -6.53 -12.14 6.62
C TYR A 128 -5.39 -12.24 5.62
N ASP A 129 -5.71 -12.22 4.32
CA ASP A 129 -4.69 -12.20 3.27
C ASP A 129 -3.80 -10.95 3.38
N ALA A 130 -4.36 -9.78 3.68
CA ALA A 130 -3.59 -8.55 3.92
C ALA A 130 -2.60 -8.71 5.09
N VAL A 131 -3.05 -9.28 6.21
CA VAL A 131 -2.17 -9.57 7.36
C VAL A 131 -1.07 -10.55 6.99
N ASN A 132 -1.35 -11.54 6.14
CA ASN A 132 -0.34 -12.47 5.67
C ASN A 132 0.74 -11.78 4.83
N VAL A 133 0.35 -10.86 3.92
CA VAL A 133 1.31 -10.03 3.16
C VAL A 133 2.18 -9.23 4.13
N LEU A 134 1.58 -8.53 5.09
CA LEU A 134 2.35 -7.72 6.04
C LEU A 134 3.37 -8.56 6.83
N LEU A 135 2.92 -9.68 7.42
CA LEU A 135 3.81 -10.56 8.18
C LEU A 135 4.94 -11.17 7.34
N TYR A 136 4.74 -11.35 6.03
CA TYR A 136 5.75 -11.87 5.12
C TYR A 136 6.84 -10.84 4.79
N LEU A 137 6.49 -9.56 4.67
CA LEU A 137 7.42 -8.48 4.34
C LEU A 137 8.33 -8.08 5.52
N GLN A 138 8.15 -8.66 6.71
CA GLN A 138 8.98 -8.36 7.87
C GLN A 138 10.39 -8.95 7.72
N SER A 139 11.41 -8.13 7.98
CA SER A 139 12.79 -8.60 8.14
C SER A 139 12.88 -9.59 9.30
N PRO A 140 13.34 -10.84 9.07
CA PRO A 140 13.47 -11.82 10.14
C PRO A 140 14.57 -11.45 11.14
N GLU A 141 15.56 -10.67 10.71
CA GLU A 141 16.72 -10.24 11.48
C GLU A 141 16.42 -9.01 12.34
N SER A 142 16.00 -7.91 11.70
CA SER A 142 15.83 -6.62 12.38
C SER A 142 14.44 -6.44 12.98
N GLY A 143 13.42 -7.05 12.37
CA GLY A 143 12.01 -6.79 12.70
C GLY A 143 11.38 -5.60 11.98
N GLY A 144 12.15 -4.80 11.24
CA GLY A 144 11.62 -3.74 10.39
C GLY A 144 10.93 -4.28 9.13
N PHE A 145 10.28 -3.38 8.39
CA PHE A 145 9.58 -3.73 7.14
C PHE A 145 10.14 -2.95 5.95
N GLY A 146 10.35 -3.65 4.84
CA GLY A 146 10.56 -3.03 3.53
C GLY A 146 9.27 -2.48 2.96
N ALA A 147 9.36 -1.71 1.89
CA ALA A 147 8.22 -1.18 1.14
C ALA A 147 7.60 -2.26 0.25
N TRP A 148 8.36 -2.89 -0.65
CA TRP A 148 7.80 -3.79 -1.67
C TRP A 148 8.10 -5.26 -1.40
N GLU A 149 9.25 -5.56 -0.82
CA GLU A 149 9.80 -6.91 -0.71
C GLU A 149 10.35 -7.15 0.71
N PRO A 150 10.53 -8.41 1.12
CA PRO A 150 11.31 -8.72 2.31
C PRO A 150 12.75 -8.17 2.14
N PRO A 151 13.25 -7.36 3.07
CA PRO A 151 14.58 -6.76 2.99
C PRO A 151 15.69 -7.79 2.77
N VAL A 152 16.64 -7.46 1.90
CA VAL A 152 17.73 -8.36 1.53
C VAL A 152 18.82 -8.34 2.61
N LEU A 153 19.22 -9.53 3.07
CA LEU A 153 20.17 -9.72 4.17
C LEU A 153 21.65 -9.41 3.83
N LEU A 154 21.90 -8.56 2.82
CA LEU A 154 23.27 -8.14 2.48
C LEU A 154 23.34 -6.67 2.05
N PRO A 155 23.11 -5.72 2.98
CA PRO A 155 23.16 -4.28 2.69
C PRO A 155 24.48 -3.80 2.08
N ALA A 156 25.59 -4.51 2.33
CA ALA A 156 26.91 -4.20 1.80
C ALA A 156 26.95 -4.18 0.26
N ILE A 157 26.02 -4.86 -0.44
CA ILE A 157 25.92 -4.83 -1.90
C ILE A 157 25.57 -3.43 -2.44
N GLN A 158 25.03 -2.54 -1.59
CA GLN A 158 24.78 -1.14 -1.96
C GLN A 158 26.02 -0.40 -2.48
N VAL A 159 27.24 -0.88 -2.17
CA VAL A 159 28.50 -0.37 -2.74
C VAL A 159 28.59 -0.50 -4.27
N LEU A 160 27.80 -1.39 -4.86
CA LEU A 160 27.75 -1.61 -6.31
C LEU A 160 26.82 -0.63 -7.04
N ASN A 161 26.24 0.35 -6.33
CA ASN A 161 25.34 1.34 -6.92
C ASN A 161 26.07 2.13 -8.03
N PRO A 162 25.68 1.96 -9.31
CA PRO A 162 26.30 2.70 -10.39
C PRO A 162 25.61 4.06 -10.61
N SER A 163 24.49 4.33 -9.93
CA SER A 163 23.77 5.59 -10.06
C SER A 163 24.50 6.69 -9.30
N GLU A 164 24.92 7.71 -10.04
CA GLU A 164 25.52 8.92 -9.47
C GLU A 164 24.47 9.84 -8.83
N LEU A 165 23.18 9.65 -9.16
CA LEU A 165 22.09 10.57 -8.78
C LEU A 165 21.19 10.02 -7.68
N PHE A 166 21.14 8.70 -7.49
CA PHE A 166 20.20 8.06 -6.57
C PHE A 166 20.95 7.20 -5.56
N ALA A 167 20.64 7.38 -4.28
CA ALA A 167 21.12 6.54 -3.19
C ALA A 167 20.13 5.40 -2.92
N ASP A 168 20.61 4.34 -2.28
CA ASP A 168 19.78 3.26 -1.70
C ASP A 168 18.85 2.55 -2.70
N ILE A 169 19.34 2.34 -3.93
CA ILE A 169 18.57 1.71 -5.02
C ILE A 169 18.93 0.25 -5.33
N VAL A 170 19.94 -0.33 -4.65
CA VAL A 170 20.47 -1.64 -5.05
C VAL A 170 19.78 -2.78 -4.31
N VAL A 171 19.39 -2.53 -3.06
CA VAL A 171 18.70 -3.51 -2.21
C VAL A 171 17.49 -2.85 -1.55
N GLU A 172 16.53 -3.69 -1.16
CA GLU A 172 15.39 -3.25 -0.36
C GLU A 172 15.81 -3.05 1.10
N PHE A 173 15.48 -1.89 1.66
CA PHE A 173 15.80 -1.51 3.03
C PHE A 173 14.56 -1.50 3.93
N GLU A 174 14.77 -1.67 5.24
CA GLU A 174 13.72 -1.39 6.21
C GLU A 174 13.52 0.10 6.44
N HIS A 175 12.25 0.54 6.43
CA HIS A 175 11.87 1.94 6.62
C HIS A 175 11.08 2.12 7.93
N VAL A 176 11.34 3.24 8.62
CA VAL A 176 10.63 3.61 9.86
C VAL A 176 9.15 3.84 9.56
N GLU A 177 8.85 4.49 8.44
CA GLU A 177 7.52 4.85 7.96
C GLU A 177 6.68 3.61 7.63
N CYS A 178 7.28 2.65 6.92
CA CYS A 178 6.66 1.35 6.65
C CYS A 178 6.41 0.59 7.95
N THR A 179 7.42 0.54 8.82
CA THR A 179 7.34 -0.20 10.09
C THR A 179 6.25 0.34 11.01
N VAL A 180 6.15 1.67 11.16
CA VAL A 180 5.12 2.31 11.99
C VAL A 180 3.71 2.07 11.42
N SER A 181 3.53 2.25 10.11
CA SER A 181 2.25 1.98 9.43
C SER A 181 1.77 0.55 9.69
N VAL A 182 2.67 -0.42 9.54
CA VAL A 182 2.37 -1.85 9.78
C VAL A 182 2.03 -2.12 11.25
N ILE A 183 2.78 -1.57 12.22
CA ILE A 183 2.46 -1.72 13.64
C ILE A 183 1.03 -1.23 13.92
N GLN A 184 0.67 -0.04 13.44
CA GLN A 184 -0.65 0.54 13.70
C GLN A 184 -1.78 -0.33 13.12
N ALA A 185 -1.61 -0.84 11.90
CA ALA A 185 -2.57 -1.72 11.26
C ALA A 185 -2.73 -3.05 12.00
N LEU A 186 -1.59 -3.69 12.34
CA LEU A 186 -1.57 -4.99 13.03
C LEU A 186 -2.17 -4.90 14.43
N VAL A 187 -1.84 -3.85 15.20
CA VAL A 187 -2.43 -3.62 16.53
C VAL A 187 -3.93 -3.40 16.42
N SER A 188 -4.38 -2.60 15.44
CA SER A 188 -5.82 -2.38 15.18
C SER A 188 -6.53 -3.67 14.81
N PHE A 189 -5.85 -4.59 14.13
CA PHE A 189 -6.40 -5.85 13.66
C PHE A 189 -6.54 -6.93 14.75
N LEU A 190 -5.76 -6.87 15.84
CA LEU A 190 -5.69 -7.93 16.88
C LEU A 190 -7.04 -8.39 17.44
N HIS A 191 -8.04 -7.50 17.53
CA HIS A 191 -9.37 -7.83 18.06
C HIS A 191 -10.14 -8.89 17.23
N LEU A 192 -9.69 -9.17 16.00
CA LEU A 192 -10.29 -10.17 15.11
C LEU A 192 -9.76 -11.59 15.37
N GLY A 193 -8.75 -11.76 16.22
CA GLY A 193 -8.29 -13.08 16.70
C GLY A 193 -7.52 -13.94 15.69
N TYR A 194 -7.24 -13.45 14.48
CA TYR A 194 -6.47 -14.18 13.47
C TYR A 194 -4.96 -13.99 13.66
N ARG A 195 -4.21 -15.11 13.81
CA ARG A 195 -2.74 -15.15 13.99
C ARG A 195 -2.21 -14.23 15.10
N GLU A 196 -2.98 -14.12 16.19
CA GLU A 196 -2.72 -13.18 17.29
C GLU A 196 -1.30 -13.30 17.86
N LYS A 197 -0.79 -14.53 18.00
CA LYS A 197 0.54 -14.80 18.53
C LYS A 197 1.63 -14.25 17.60
N GLU A 198 1.54 -14.54 16.30
CA GLU A 198 2.50 -14.09 15.31
C GLU A 198 2.47 -12.56 15.15
N ILE A 199 1.28 -11.96 15.19
CA ILE A 199 1.12 -10.50 15.16
C ILE A 199 1.81 -9.87 16.37
N LYS A 200 1.59 -10.39 17.59
CA LYS A 200 2.22 -9.86 18.80
C LYS A 200 3.75 -9.95 18.75
N ILE A 201 4.28 -11.07 18.25
CA ILE A 201 5.73 -11.24 18.05
C ILE A 201 6.25 -10.24 17.00
N SER A 202 5.54 -10.10 15.88
CA SER A 202 5.89 -9.18 14.80
C SER A 202 5.95 -7.74 15.30
N VAL A 203 4.92 -7.27 16.01
CA VAL A 203 4.86 -5.93 16.59
C VAL A 203 6.00 -5.69 17.59
N ALA A 204 6.30 -6.66 18.46
CA ALA A 204 7.39 -6.52 19.43
C ALA A 204 8.76 -6.35 18.75
N LYS A 205 9.02 -7.13 17.68
CA LYS A 205 10.25 -6.99 16.88
C LYS A 205 10.31 -5.64 16.16
N ALA A 206 9.19 -5.20 15.59
CA ALA A 206 9.07 -3.94 14.89
C ALA A 206 9.32 -2.73 15.81
N ILE A 207 8.82 -2.76 17.05
CA ILE A 207 9.11 -1.74 18.05
C ILE A 207 10.61 -1.70 18.37
N SER A 208 11.25 -2.86 18.57
CA SER A 208 12.69 -2.94 18.81
C SER A 208 13.50 -2.36 17.65
N PHE A 209 13.08 -2.59 16.40
CA PHE A 209 13.68 -1.93 15.23
C PHE A 209 13.59 -0.41 15.32
N LEU A 210 12.41 0.14 15.65
CA LEU A 210 12.20 1.59 15.76
C LEU A 210 13.07 2.22 16.85
N GLU A 211 13.19 1.56 18.01
CA GLU A 211 14.05 2.00 19.12
C GLU A 211 15.53 2.03 18.70
N GLN A 212 15.97 1.04 17.92
CA GLN A 212 17.35 0.97 17.42
C GLN A 212 17.66 1.99 16.32
N LYS A 213 16.65 2.44 15.57
CA LYS A 213 16.81 3.43 14.49
C LYS A 213 16.72 4.87 14.97
N GLN A 214 16.20 5.12 16.17
CA GLN A 214 16.07 6.47 16.70
C GLN A 214 17.45 7.10 16.94
N TRP A 215 17.61 8.36 16.53
CA TRP A 215 18.82 9.14 16.78
C TRP A 215 18.91 9.58 18.25
N PRO A 216 20.12 9.88 18.77
CA PRO A 216 20.28 10.33 20.16
C PRO A 216 19.54 11.61 20.53
N ASP A 217 19.17 12.45 19.55
CA ASP A 217 18.38 13.67 19.75
C ASP A 217 16.86 13.42 19.72
N GLY A 218 16.45 12.19 19.45
CA GLY A 218 15.06 11.73 19.43
C GLY A 218 14.39 11.73 18.06
N SER A 219 15.06 12.19 16.99
CA SER A 219 14.52 12.06 15.62
C SER A 219 14.63 10.62 15.10
N TRP A 220 13.97 10.35 13.99
CA TRP A 220 14.19 9.15 13.16
C TRP A 220 14.76 9.57 11.81
#